data_AF-U3BJL3-F1
#
_entry.id   AF-U3BJL3-F1
#
_cell.length_a   1.000
_cell.length_b   1.000
_cell.length_c   1.000
_cell.angle_alpha   90.00
_cell.angle_beta   90.00
_cell.angle_gamma   90.00
#
_symmetry.space_group_name_H-M   'P 1'
#
loop_
_entity.id
_entity.type
_entity.pdbx_description
1 polymer ?
#
loop_
_entity_poly.entity_id
_entity_poly.type
_entity_poly.pdbx_seq_one_letter_code
_entity_poly.pdbx_strand_id
1 'polypeptide(L)'
;MIQRFLLLSFLLLSGCTATSIPYSAQLVQSDELAAKIIEQVVMEQPLKYRPEGVVITKDYLGLADGIEVKGHSLSSGVVNSQLVFSSINLKTLDVSTRYYFNSLSRLELYSKRDWYIVQLKNDEHHIVKRFYTRRLDKAERLIDSINHMMASAKAFGTQ
;
A
#
# COMPACT_ATOMS: atom_id res chain seq x y z
N MET A 1 -2.53 42.82 -27.02
CA MET A 1 -2.61 41.37 -27.32
C MET A 1 -1.80 40.50 -26.35
N ILE A 2 -0.60 40.91 -25.93
CA ILE A 2 0.29 40.14 -25.04
C ILE A 2 -0.29 39.91 -23.63
N GLN A 3 -1.04 40.87 -23.07
CA GLN A 3 -1.60 40.79 -21.72
C GLN A 3 -2.74 39.75 -21.58
N ARG A 4 -3.49 39.48 -22.65
CA ARG A 4 -4.53 38.42 -22.66
C ARG A 4 -3.93 37.00 -22.74
N PHE A 5 -2.76 36.86 -23.36
CA PHE A 5 -2.05 35.59 -23.46
C PHE A 5 -1.40 35.21 -22.11
N LEU A 6 -0.87 36.20 -21.39
CA LEU A 6 -0.28 36.04 -20.04
C LEU A 6 -1.31 35.58 -18.99
N LEU A 7 -2.55 36.07 -19.05
CA LEU A 7 -3.63 35.61 -18.16
C LEU A 7 -4.05 34.16 -18.44
N LEU A 8 -4.02 33.72 -19.71
CA LEU A 8 -4.38 32.35 -20.09
C LEU A 8 -3.32 31.33 -19.62
N SER A 9 -2.04 31.70 -19.66
CA SER A 9 -0.95 30.87 -19.14
C SER A 9 -0.99 30.68 -17.62
N PHE A 10 -1.39 31.70 -16.85
CA PHE A 10 -1.50 31.60 -15.38
C PHE A 10 -2.64 30.67 -14.92
N LEU A 11 -3.73 30.59 -15.69
CA LEU A 11 -4.86 29.71 -15.42
C LEU A 11 -4.58 28.23 -15.70
N LEU A 12 -3.62 27.92 -16.58
CA LEU A 12 -3.20 26.55 -16.88
C LEU A 12 -2.18 25.98 -15.88
N LEU A 13 -1.65 26.83 -14.99
CA LEU A 13 -0.64 26.47 -13.98
C LEU A 13 -1.20 26.05 -12.62
N SER A 14 -2.53 26.07 -12.42
CA SER A 14 -3.17 25.40 -11.28
C SER A 14 -3.20 23.88 -11.49
N GLY A 15 -2.02 23.31 -11.75
CA GLY A 15 -1.81 21.87 -11.77
C GLY A 15 -2.23 21.29 -10.42
N CYS A 16 -3.12 20.31 -10.45
CA CYS A 16 -3.59 19.56 -9.29
C CYS A 16 -2.43 18.76 -8.67
N THR A 17 -1.61 19.45 -7.88
CA THR A 17 -0.49 18.88 -7.15
C THR A 17 -0.98 18.20 -5.88
N ALA A 18 -0.28 17.16 -5.45
CA ALA A 18 -0.54 16.55 -4.15
C ALA A 18 -0.06 17.54 -3.07
N THR A 19 -0.92 17.87 -2.12
CA THR A 19 -0.60 18.77 -1.01
C THR A 19 -0.18 17.94 0.20
N SER A 20 0.97 18.27 0.80
CA SER A 20 1.39 17.64 2.06
C SER A 20 0.49 18.13 3.19
N ILE A 21 0.01 17.22 4.02
CA ILE A 21 -0.74 17.52 5.24
C ILE A 21 0.19 17.25 6.42
N PRO A 22 0.54 18.27 7.23
CA PRO A 22 1.31 18.05 8.43
C PRO A 22 0.46 17.27 9.43
N TYR A 23 0.95 16.10 9.83
CA TYR A 23 0.33 15.27 10.85
C TYR A 23 1.39 14.70 11.77
N SER A 24 1.04 14.55 13.05
CA SER A 24 1.86 13.93 14.08
C SER A 24 1.07 12.79 14.68
N ALA A 25 1.70 11.62 14.77
CA ALA A 25 1.06 10.41 15.25
C ALA A 25 0.55 10.57 16.69
N GLN A 26 -0.66 10.07 16.91
CA GLN A 26 -1.27 9.91 18.22
C GLN A 26 -0.96 8.53 18.80
N LEU A 27 -1.10 8.41 20.11
CA LEU A 27 -0.86 7.16 20.82
C LEU A 27 -1.91 6.10 20.44
N VAL A 28 -1.44 4.91 20.07
CA VAL A 28 -2.28 3.71 19.93
C VAL A 28 -2.12 2.84 21.17
N GLN A 29 -3.22 2.21 21.60
CA GLN A 29 -3.32 1.55 22.90
C GLN A 29 -2.61 0.18 22.95
N SER A 30 -2.50 -0.52 21.82
CA SER A 30 -1.88 -1.85 21.75
C SER A 30 -1.44 -2.23 20.34
N ASP A 31 -0.45 -3.14 20.27
CA ASP A 31 0.00 -3.77 19.02
C ASP A 31 -1.17 -4.44 18.27
N GLU A 32 -2.09 -5.09 18.99
CA GLU A 32 -3.25 -5.77 18.38
C GLU A 32 -4.20 -4.78 17.71
N LEU A 33 -4.47 -3.64 18.37
CA LEU A 33 -5.31 -2.60 17.81
C LEU A 33 -4.63 -1.96 16.60
N ALA A 34 -3.32 -1.68 16.69
CA ALA A 34 -2.54 -1.16 15.59
C ALA A 34 -2.58 -2.11 14.38
N ALA A 35 -2.38 -3.41 14.59
CA ALA A 35 -2.45 -4.42 13.54
C ALA A 35 -3.82 -4.47 12.85
N LYS A 36 -4.92 -4.46 13.62
CA LYS A 36 -6.29 -4.44 13.08
C LYS A 36 -6.57 -3.19 12.24
N ILE A 37 -6.12 -2.03 12.70
CA ILE A 37 -6.27 -0.77 11.94
C ILE A 37 -5.46 -0.84 10.64
N ILE A 38 -4.21 -1.29 10.70
CA ILE A 38 -3.36 -1.45 9.52
C ILE A 38 -4.04 -2.39 8.52
N GLU A 39 -4.45 -3.58 8.96
CA GLU A 39 -5.15 -4.56 8.11
C GLU A 39 -6.38 -3.95 7.45
N GLN A 40 -7.26 -3.34 8.24
CA GLN A 40 -8.49 -2.76 7.74
C GLN A 40 -8.24 -1.69 6.68
N VAL A 41 -7.35 -0.72 6.96
CA VAL A 41 -7.09 0.36 6.01
C VAL A 41 -6.41 -0.16 4.74
N VAL A 42 -5.49 -1.13 4.86
CA VAL A 42 -4.79 -1.73 3.71
C VAL A 42 -5.74 -2.54 2.83
N MET A 43 -6.65 -3.31 3.44
CA MET A 43 -7.60 -4.17 2.72
C MET A 43 -8.82 -3.43 2.17
N GLU A 44 -9.13 -2.23 2.66
CA GLU A 44 -10.23 -1.40 2.15
C GLU A 44 -9.81 -0.46 1.01
N GLN A 45 -8.52 -0.43 0.65
CA GLN A 45 -8.02 0.35 -0.49
C GLN A 45 -8.75 0.01 -1.80
N PRO A 46 -8.68 0.88 -2.83
CA PRO A 46 -9.17 0.56 -4.17
C PRO A 46 -8.51 -0.71 -4.71
N LEU A 47 -9.26 -1.52 -5.46
CA LEU A 47 -8.79 -2.83 -5.99
C LEU A 47 -7.41 -2.75 -6.68
N LYS A 48 -7.11 -1.62 -7.35
CA LYS A 48 -5.81 -1.39 -8.00
C LYS A 48 -4.62 -1.40 -7.04
N TYR A 49 -4.81 -0.99 -5.78
CA TYR A 49 -3.73 -0.82 -4.79
C TYR A 49 -3.88 -1.77 -3.60
N ARG A 50 -5.00 -2.49 -3.51
CA ARG A 50 -5.31 -3.46 -2.47
C ARG A 50 -4.50 -4.73 -2.71
N PRO A 51 -3.71 -5.19 -1.73
CA PRO A 51 -3.05 -6.49 -1.83
C PRO A 51 -4.08 -7.63 -1.74
N GLU A 52 -3.69 -8.85 -2.13
CA GLU A 52 -4.54 -10.03 -1.97
C GLU A 52 -4.54 -10.54 -0.52
N GLY A 53 -3.48 -10.26 0.23
CA GLY A 53 -3.38 -10.56 1.66
C GLY A 53 -2.43 -9.63 2.40
N VAL A 54 -2.60 -9.57 3.73
CA VAL A 54 -1.78 -8.76 4.64
C VAL A 54 -1.37 -9.63 5.82
N VAL A 55 -0.10 -9.54 6.19
CA VAL A 55 0.45 -10.17 7.40
C VAL A 55 1.09 -9.07 8.23
N ILE A 56 0.63 -8.87 9.46
CA ILE A 56 1.25 -7.93 10.39
C ILE A 56 1.89 -8.73 11.53
N THR A 57 3.18 -8.50 11.74
CA THR A 57 3.93 -9.04 12.88
C THR A 57 4.46 -7.88 13.73
N LYS A 58 5.21 -8.16 14.78
CA LYS A 58 5.90 -7.11 15.55
C LYS A 58 7.05 -6.45 14.75
N ASP A 59 7.60 -7.17 13.78
CA ASP A 59 8.82 -6.75 13.08
C ASP A 59 8.55 -6.17 11.70
N TYR A 60 7.49 -6.63 11.02
CA TYR A 60 7.20 -6.22 9.65
C TYR A 60 5.72 -6.25 9.27
N LEU A 61 5.40 -5.44 8.26
CA LEU A 61 4.19 -5.49 7.45
C LEU A 61 4.47 -6.27 6.15
N GLY A 62 3.87 -7.44 6.02
CA GLY A 62 3.91 -8.28 4.82
C GLY A 62 2.69 -8.02 3.95
N LEU A 63 2.89 -7.81 2.65
CA LEU A 63 1.83 -7.74 1.65
C LEU A 63 1.99 -8.93 0.70
N ALA A 64 0.88 -9.59 0.39
CA ALA A 64 0.82 -10.61 -0.65
C ALA A 64 0.19 -10.01 -1.90
N ASP A 65 0.99 -9.88 -2.96
CA ASP A 65 0.50 -9.57 -4.30
C ASP A 65 0.41 -10.90 -5.05
N GLY A 66 -0.81 -11.31 -5.43
CA GLY A 66 -1.03 -12.59 -6.09
C GLY A 66 -0.21 -12.70 -7.38
N ILE A 67 0.59 -13.76 -7.47
CA ILE A 67 1.26 -14.10 -8.73
C ILE A 67 0.23 -14.87 -9.56
N GLU A 68 -0.22 -14.28 -10.67
CA GLU A 68 -1.01 -14.98 -11.67
C GLU A 68 -0.10 -15.93 -12.44
N VAL A 69 -0.13 -17.21 -12.10
CA VAL A 69 0.62 -18.24 -12.82
C VAL A 69 -0.30 -18.80 -13.90
N LYS A 70 0.05 -18.54 -15.16
CA LYS A 70 -0.60 -19.20 -16.30
C LYS A 70 -0.07 -20.64 -16.38
N GLY A 71 -0.90 -21.59 -15.96
CA GLY A 71 -0.61 -23.01 -16.07
C GLY A 71 -1.28 -23.59 -17.32
N HIS A 72 -0.50 -24.25 -18.17
CA HIS A 72 -1.05 -25.10 -19.22
C HIS A 72 -1.18 -26.52 -18.67
N SER A 73 -2.40 -27.02 -18.52
CA SER A 73 -2.64 -28.41 -18.14
C SER A 73 -3.02 -29.20 -19.38
N LEU A 74 -2.21 -30.20 -19.72
CA LEU A 74 -2.56 -31.21 -20.70
C LEU A 74 -3.26 -32.36 -19.95
N SER A 75 -4.59 -32.37 -19.94
CA SER A 75 -5.34 -33.52 -19.44
C SER A 75 -5.53 -34.53 -20.58
N SER A 76 -4.91 -35.70 -20.45
CA SER A 76 -5.19 -36.85 -21.32
C SER A 76 -6.48 -37.53 -20.85
N GLY A 77 -7.64 -36.99 -21.25
CA GLY A 77 -8.93 -37.67 -21.12
C GLY A 77 -9.26 -38.45 -22.40
N VAL A 78 -9.28 -39.78 -22.34
CA VAL A 78 -9.74 -40.61 -23.47
C VAL A 78 -11.27 -40.60 -23.50
N VAL A 79 -11.84 -39.60 -24.17
CA VAL A 79 -13.20 -39.67 -24.72
C VAL A 79 -13.11 -39.15 -26.15
N ASN A 80 -13.11 -40.05 -27.14
CA ASN A 80 -13.20 -39.74 -28.57
C ASN A 80 -12.03 -38.94 -29.22
N SER A 81 -10.78 -39.32 -28.94
CA SER A 81 -9.59 -38.91 -29.74
C SER A 81 -9.36 -37.40 -29.93
N GLN A 82 -9.96 -36.55 -29.10
CA GLN A 82 -9.77 -35.09 -29.14
C GLN A 82 -8.87 -34.67 -27.98
N LEU A 83 -7.71 -34.12 -28.32
CA LEU A 83 -6.83 -33.47 -27.36
C LEU A 83 -7.52 -32.19 -26.88
N VAL A 84 -7.96 -32.16 -25.62
CA VAL A 84 -8.55 -30.96 -25.02
C VAL A 84 -7.44 -30.14 -24.37
N PHE A 85 -7.17 -28.96 -24.94
CA PHE A 85 -6.26 -27.99 -24.36
C PHE A 85 -7.03 -27.11 -23.37
N SER A 86 -6.74 -27.25 -22.06
CA SER A 86 -7.35 -26.43 -21.02
C SER A 86 -6.30 -25.52 -20.38
N SER A 87 -6.50 -24.21 -20.51
CA SER A 87 -5.72 -23.20 -19.79
C SER A 87 -6.30 -23.02 -18.39
N ILE A 88 -5.51 -23.27 -17.35
CA ILE A 88 -5.88 -23.02 -15.96
C ILE A 88 -5.10 -21.81 -15.44
N ASN A 89 -5.80 -20.83 -14.88
CA ASN A 89 -5.18 -19.73 -14.15
C ASN A 89 -5.08 -20.15 -12.68
N LEU A 90 -3.87 -20.38 -12.19
CA LEU A 90 -3.61 -20.68 -10.79
C LEU A 90 -3.06 -19.40 -10.12
N LYS A 91 -3.66 -19.00 -9.01
CA LYS A 91 -3.16 -17.89 -8.18
C LYS A 91 -2.52 -18.45 -6.92
N THR A 92 -1.24 -18.16 -6.70
CA THR A 92 -0.53 -18.50 -5.47
C THR A 92 -0.38 -17.26 -4.59
N LEU A 93 -0.81 -17.36 -3.34
CA LEU A 93 -0.70 -16.32 -2.31
C LEU A 93 0.58 -16.56 -1.49
N ASP A 94 1.70 -15.98 -1.91
CA ASP A 94 2.90 -15.89 -1.08
C ASP A 94 3.12 -14.42 -0.67
N VAL A 95 3.77 -14.18 0.48
CA VAL A 95 4.10 -12.82 0.94
C VAL A 95 5.15 -12.25 -0.01
N SER A 96 4.69 -11.51 -1.01
CA SER A 96 5.51 -10.95 -2.09
C SER A 96 6.46 -9.87 -1.59
N THR A 97 6.09 -9.11 -0.56
CA THR A 97 6.90 -7.99 -0.06
C THR A 97 6.75 -7.81 1.44
N ARG A 98 7.87 -7.51 2.13
CA ARG A 98 7.91 -7.21 3.56
C ARG A 98 8.49 -5.82 3.78
N TYR A 99 7.82 -5.02 4.60
CA TYR A 99 8.27 -3.70 5.06
C TYR A 99 8.58 -3.80 6.55
N TYR A 100 9.86 -3.86 6.90
CA TYR A 100 10.31 -3.96 8.29
C TYR A 100 10.16 -2.63 9.01
N PHE A 101 9.48 -2.62 10.16
CA PHE A 101 9.14 -1.39 10.87
C PHE A 101 10.39 -0.65 11.36
N ASN A 102 11.46 -1.36 11.72
CA ASN A 102 12.73 -0.76 12.13
C ASN A 102 13.55 -0.14 10.98
N SER A 103 13.18 -0.40 9.72
CA SER A 103 13.79 0.20 8.53
C SER A 103 12.91 1.28 7.90
N LEU A 104 11.76 1.59 8.52
CA LEU A 104 10.91 2.69 8.08
C LEU A 104 11.35 4.00 8.73
N SER A 105 11.29 5.08 7.95
CA SER A 105 11.41 6.44 8.46
C SER A 105 10.04 7.09 8.59
N ARG A 106 10.01 8.40 8.85
CA ARG A 106 8.77 9.15 9.07
C ARG A 106 7.77 8.96 7.92
N LEU A 107 6.53 8.63 8.30
CA LEU A 107 5.41 8.58 7.36
C LEU A 107 4.93 9.99 7.03
N GLU A 108 4.53 10.18 5.77
CA GLU A 108 3.99 11.45 5.29
C GLU A 108 2.56 11.28 4.79
N LEU A 109 1.72 12.29 5.07
CA LEU A 109 0.35 12.36 4.62
C LEU A 109 0.22 13.37 3.50
N TYR A 110 -0.43 12.97 2.42
CA TYR A 110 -0.75 13.86 1.31
C TYR A 110 -2.24 13.82 0.99
N SER A 111 -2.79 14.94 0.52
CA SER A 111 -4.08 14.98 -0.15
C SER A 111 -3.89 15.22 -1.64
N LYS A 112 -4.62 14.47 -2.45
CA LYS A 112 -4.66 14.64 -3.91
C LYS A 112 -6.05 14.30 -4.42
N ARG A 113 -6.80 15.31 -4.87
CA ARG A 113 -8.22 15.18 -5.24
C ARG A 113 -8.99 14.63 -4.03
N ASP A 114 -9.73 13.54 -4.20
CA ASP A 114 -10.53 12.90 -3.14
C ASP A 114 -9.77 11.82 -2.36
N TRP A 115 -8.44 11.79 -2.48
CA TRP A 115 -7.60 10.76 -1.86
C TRP A 115 -6.66 11.35 -0.83
N TYR A 116 -6.63 10.70 0.33
CA TYR A 116 -5.56 10.80 1.30
C TYR A 116 -4.58 9.65 1.06
N ILE A 117 -3.31 10.01 0.96
CA ILE A 117 -2.22 9.13 0.56
C ILE A 117 -1.19 9.12 1.69
N VAL A 118 -1.06 7.98 2.36
CA VAL A 118 0.00 7.75 3.34
C VAL A 118 1.20 7.18 2.62
N GLN A 119 2.36 7.83 2.74
CA GLN A 119 3.61 7.37 2.14
C GLN A 119 4.52 6.78 3.21
N LEU A 120 4.92 5.52 2.99
CA LEU A 120 5.97 4.87 3.77
C LEU A 120 7.30 5.16 3.09
N LYS A 121 8.26 5.61 3.88
CA LYS A 121 9.63 5.84 3.46
C LYS A 121 10.56 4.89 4.20
N ASN A 122 11.63 4.46 3.55
CA ASN A 122 12.73 3.79 4.25
C ASN A 122 13.64 4.82 4.93
N ASP A 123 14.63 4.34 5.68
CA ASP A 123 15.72 5.11 6.27
C ASP A 123 16.52 5.97 5.26
N GLU A 124 16.63 5.53 4.00
CA GLU A 124 17.18 6.31 2.89
C GLU A 124 16.23 7.41 2.35
N HIS A 125 15.06 7.60 2.96
CA HIS A 125 14.02 8.56 2.56
C HIS A 125 13.35 8.27 1.20
N HIS A 126 13.57 7.08 0.64
CA HIS A 126 12.88 6.59 -0.55
C HIS A 126 11.47 6.11 -0.21
N ILE A 127 10.50 6.44 -1.07
CA ILE A 127 9.11 6.01 -0.90
C ILE A 127 8.98 4.54 -1.32
N VAL A 128 8.77 3.65 -0.34
CA VAL A 128 8.68 2.20 -0.55
C VAL A 128 7.25 1.71 -0.75
N LYS A 129 6.25 2.40 -0.16
CA LYS A 129 4.83 2.07 -0.34
C LYS A 129 3.93 3.28 -0.18
N ARG A 130 2.79 3.25 -0.86
CA ARG A 130 1.71 4.23 -0.69
C ARG A 130 0.41 3.51 -0.36
N PHE A 131 -0.32 4.03 0.62
CA PHE A 131 -1.66 3.58 0.98
C PHE A 131 -2.69 4.65 0.68
N TYR A 132 -3.85 4.25 0.14
CA TYR A 132 -4.87 5.15 -0.39
C TYR A 132 -6.21 4.99 0.35
N THR A 133 -6.75 6.08 0.84
CA THR A 133 -8.10 6.11 1.44
C THR A 133 -8.82 7.40 1.06
N ARG A 134 -10.15 7.36 1.04
CA ARG A 134 -10.99 8.58 0.84
C ARG A 134 -11.27 9.32 2.15
N ARG A 135 -10.87 8.75 3.28
CA ARG A 135 -11.18 9.23 4.62
C ARG A 135 -9.91 9.68 5.34
N LEU A 136 -9.87 10.96 5.73
CA LEU A 136 -8.74 11.53 6.45
C LEU A 136 -8.47 10.78 7.74
N ASP A 137 -9.52 10.52 8.52
CA ASP A 137 -9.43 9.82 9.81
C ASP A 137 -8.80 8.42 9.67
N LYS A 138 -9.07 7.70 8.56
CA LYS A 138 -8.43 6.41 8.29
C LYS A 138 -6.95 6.55 7.93
N ALA A 139 -6.58 7.61 7.22
CA ALA A 139 -5.19 7.87 6.88
C ALA A 139 -4.37 8.23 8.14
N GLU A 140 -4.93 9.07 9.00
CA GLU A 140 -4.36 9.45 10.30
C GLU A 140 -4.21 8.22 11.21
N ARG A 141 -5.27 7.42 11.36
CA ARG A 141 -5.23 6.17 12.15
C ARG A 141 -4.21 5.16 11.61
N LEU A 142 -4.01 5.10 10.30
CA LEU A 142 -2.98 4.27 9.71
C LEU A 142 -1.58 4.77 10.10
N ILE A 143 -1.36 6.09 10.06
CA ILE A 143 -0.08 6.70 10.49
C ILE A 143 0.16 6.43 11.97
N ASP A 144 -0.84 6.61 12.83
CA ASP A 144 -0.74 6.32 14.27
C ASP A 144 -0.31 4.87 14.50
N SER A 145 -0.97 3.94 13.82
CA SER A 145 -0.75 2.51 14.00
C SER A 145 0.62 2.07 13.48
N ILE A 146 1.05 2.53 12.30
CA ILE A 146 2.38 2.18 11.80
C ILE A 146 3.48 2.79 12.68
N ASN A 147 3.32 4.05 13.15
CA ASN A 147 4.30 4.64 14.07
C ASN A 147 4.35 3.90 15.41
N HIS A 148 3.22 3.40 15.91
CA HIS A 148 3.20 2.55 17.10
C HIS A 148 4.02 1.28 16.88
N MET A 149 3.82 0.59 15.76
CA MET A 149 4.60 -0.61 15.40
C MET A 149 6.09 -0.29 15.22
N MET A 150 6.43 0.86 14.63
CA MET A 150 7.82 1.34 14.51
C MET A 150 8.48 1.59 15.87
N ALA A 151 7.76 2.21 16.80
CA ALA A 151 8.26 2.47 18.15
C ALA A 151 8.46 1.18 18.96
N SER A 152 7.63 0.16 18.71
CA SER A 152 7.72 -1.16 19.36
C SER A 152 8.73 -2.11 18.71
N ALA A 153 9.21 -1.81 17.49
CA ALA A 153 10.08 -2.71 16.74
C ALA A 153 11.50 -2.77 17.31
N LYS A 154 12.09 -3.97 17.33
CA LYS A 154 13.48 -4.14 17.75
C LYS A 154 14.44 -3.44 16.78
N ALA A 155 15.48 -2.82 17.33
CA ALA A 155 16.54 -2.24 16.54
C ALA A 155 17.23 -3.32 15.67
N PHE A 156 17.77 -2.90 14.53
CA PHE A 156 18.51 -3.79 13.67
C PHE A 156 19.72 -4.40 14.42
N GLY A 157 19.83 -5.73 14.42
CA GLY A 157 20.97 -6.45 15.01
C GLY A 157 20.93 -6.67 16.53
N THR A 158 19.85 -6.31 17.22
CA THR A 158 19.69 -6.59 18.65
C THR A 158 18.89 -7.88 18.89
N GLN A 159 19.44 -8.82 19.68
CA GLN A 159 18.75 -10.05 20.09
C GLN A 159 17.72 -9.78 21.19
#